data_AF-A0A916CA91-F1
#
_entry.id   AF-A0A916CA91-F1
#
_cell.length_a   1.000
_cell.length_b   1.000
_cell.length_c   1.000
_cell.angle_alpha   90.00
_cell.angle_beta   90.00
_cell.angle_gamma   90.00
#
_symmetry.space_group_name_H-M   'P 1'
#
loop_
_entity.id
_entity.type
_entity.pdbx_description
1 polymer ?
#
loop_
_entity_poly.entity_id
_entity_poly.type
_entity_poly.pdbx_seq_one_letter_code
_entity_poly.pdbx_strand_id
1 'polypeptide(L)'
;MAKDNASVTNWTFFRVSLVAVAFIGGVMGAQAALVSEQIPWILLLGMFVASIPVMLLVIGLQRANPWSAATWQYPDWSLNPLQFREPLQFFHFTGFLLLAAGLGGIAGGMFGPHAITANNQVLVAGGAGQLVGVYVCTIVFRSKMAARGPGGHGDKGTDPQRKG
;
A
#
# COMPACT_ATOMS: atom_id res chain seq x y z
N MET A 1 -18.21 35.30 -10.71
CA MET A 1 -17.35 34.65 -9.69
C MET A 1 -17.59 33.14 -9.81
N ALA A 2 -16.85 32.48 -10.69
CA ALA A 2 -16.94 31.03 -10.87
C ALA A 2 -16.19 30.37 -9.70
N LYS A 3 -16.86 29.52 -8.93
CA LYS A 3 -16.19 28.62 -8.00
C LYS A 3 -15.43 27.60 -8.85
N ASP A 4 -14.10 27.63 -8.78
CA ASP A 4 -13.26 26.54 -9.26
C ASP A 4 -13.63 25.28 -8.50
N ASN A 5 -14.50 24.46 -9.10
CA ASN A 5 -14.75 23.10 -8.69
C ASN A 5 -13.57 22.24 -9.18
N ALA A 6 -12.36 22.49 -8.66
CA ALA A 6 -11.29 21.53 -8.78
C ALA A 6 -11.78 20.25 -8.07
N SER A 7 -12.06 19.20 -8.84
CA SER A 7 -12.41 17.91 -8.27
C SER A 7 -11.26 17.47 -7.37
N VAL A 8 -11.46 17.50 -6.05
CA VAL A 8 -10.51 16.88 -5.12
C VAL A 8 -10.46 15.41 -5.50
N THR A 9 -9.32 14.94 -6.02
CA THR A 9 -9.16 13.55 -6.45
C THR A 9 -9.46 12.64 -5.27
N ASN A 10 -10.47 11.78 -5.41
CA ASN A 10 -10.80 10.80 -4.38
C ASN A 10 -9.81 9.63 -4.48
N TRP A 11 -8.69 9.74 -3.76
CA TRP A 11 -7.63 8.74 -3.76
C TRP A 11 -8.06 7.38 -3.23
N THR A 12 -8.98 7.34 -2.28
CA THR A 12 -9.54 6.07 -1.78
C THR A 12 -10.22 5.33 -2.93
N PHE A 13 -11.10 6.01 -3.67
CA PHE A 13 -11.78 5.42 -4.83
C PHE A 13 -10.78 4.98 -5.89
N PHE A 14 -9.79 5.80 -6.22
CA PHE A 14 -8.74 5.46 -7.18
C PHE A 14 -7.97 4.19 -6.77
N ARG A 15 -7.49 4.13 -5.52
CA ARG A 15 -6.71 2.99 -5.03
C ARG A 15 -7.56 1.72 -4.99
N VAL A 16 -8.78 1.78 -4.47
CA VAL A 16 -9.70 0.63 -4.42
C VAL A 16 -10.02 0.14 -5.83
N SER A 17 -10.25 1.04 -6.78
CA SER A 17 -10.49 0.68 -8.19
C SER A 17 -9.30 -0.06 -8.79
N LEU A 18 -8.07 0.42 -8.56
CA LEU A 18 -6.86 -0.26 -9.05
C LEU A 18 -6.61 -1.59 -8.35
N VAL A 19 -6.91 -1.71 -7.06
CA VAL A 19 -6.86 -2.98 -6.32
C VAL A 19 -7.87 -3.98 -6.88
N ALA A 20 -9.08 -3.54 -7.21
CA ALA A 20 -10.08 -4.37 -7.87
C ALA A 20 -9.63 -4.80 -9.28
N VAL A 21 -9.06 -3.90 -10.07
CA VAL A 21 -8.48 -4.22 -11.39
C VAL A 21 -7.33 -5.22 -11.25
N ALA A 22 -6.45 -5.06 -10.26
CA ALA A 22 -5.37 -6.01 -10.00
C ALA A 22 -5.90 -7.40 -9.65
N PHE A 23 -6.96 -7.48 -8.82
CA PHE A 23 -7.63 -8.74 -8.52
C PHE A 23 -8.21 -9.39 -9.78
N ILE A 24 -8.97 -8.65 -10.60
CA ILE A 24 -9.54 -9.14 -11.86
C ILE A 24 -8.43 -9.60 -12.81
N GLY A 25 -7.36 -8.81 -12.94
CA GLY A 25 -6.18 -9.15 -13.73
C GLY A 25 -5.51 -10.43 -13.23
N GLY A 26 -5.48 -10.66 -11.91
CA GLY A 26 -5.03 -11.92 -11.32
C GLY A 26 -5.91 -13.10 -11.73
N VAL A 27 -7.23 -12.96 -11.63
CA VAL A 27 -8.21 -13.99 -12.05
C VAL A 27 -8.02 -14.34 -13.51
N MET A 28 -7.92 -13.33 -14.39
CA MET A 28 -7.74 -13.52 -15.82
C MET A 28 -6.36 -14.08 -16.17
N GLY A 29 -5.31 -13.66 -15.45
CA GLY A 29 -3.94 -14.14 -15.66
C GLY A 29 -3.77 -15.61 -15.32
N ALA A 30 -4.53 -16.15 -14.35
CA ALA A 30 -4.55 -17.58 -14.05
C ALA A 30 -5.00 -18.41 -15.26
N GLN A 31 -5.78 -17.83 -16.18
CA GLN A 31 -6.37 -18.56 -17.29
C GLN A 31 -5.36 -19.13 -18.29
N ALA A 32 -4.13 -18.61 -18.29
CA ALA A 32 -3.05 -19.08 -19.15
C ALA A 32 -2.31 -20.32 -18.62
N ALA A 33 -2.49 -20.68 -17.34
CA ALA A 33 -1.71 -21.74 -16.70
C ALA A 33 -2.44 -23.10 -16.74
N LEU A 34 -1.77 -24.10 -17.32
CA LEU A 34 -2.28 -25.48 -17.42
C LEU A 34 -1.66 -26.43 -16.38
N VAL A 35 -0.57 -26.03 -15.73
CA VAL A 35 0.16 -26.84 -14.75
C VAL A 35 0.26 -26.05 -13.44
N SER A 36 -0.10 -26.71 -12.34
CA SER A 36 0.03 -26.13 -11.00
C SER A 36 1.47 -26.20 -10.54
N GLU A 37 2.01 -25.07 -10.12
CA GLU A 37 3.34 -24.97 -9.54
C GLU A 37 3.19 -24.65 -8.06
N GLN A 38 3.48 -25.63 -7.21
CA GLN A 38 3.39 -25.44 -5.77
C GLN A 38 4.74 -25.01 -5.20
N ILE A 39 4.78 -23.82 -4.60
CA ILE A 39 5.95 -23.38 -3.84
C ILE A 39 5.87 -23.98 -2.43
N PRO A 40 6.94 -24.62 -1.92
CA PRO A 40 6.98 -25.07 -0.54
C PRO A 40 6.61 -23.95 0.43
N TRP A 41 5.68 -24.20 1.35
CA TRP A 41 5.16 -23.18 2.26
C TRP A 41 6.26 -22.50 3.09
N ILE A 42 7.36 -23.21 3.38
CA ILE A 42 8.52 -22.65 4.11
C ILE A 42 9.22 -21.55 3.30
N LEU A 43 9.25 -21.65 1.98
CA LEU A 43 9.79 -20.61 1.11
C LEU A 43 8.84 -19.41 1.04
N LEU A 44 7.53 -19.63 1.02
CA LEU A 44 6.53 -18.56 1.11
C LEU A 44 6.64 -17.80 2.43
N LEU A 45 6.81 -18.54 3.54
CA LEU A 45 7.07 -17.93 4.85
C LEU A 45 8.40 -17.16 4.83
N GLY A 46 9.44 -17.73 4.24
CA GLY A 46 10.73 -17.06 4.04
C GLY A 46 10.60 -15.75 3.27
N MET A 47 9.84 -15.72 2.17
CA MET A 47 9.58 -14.50 1.38
C MET A 47 8.79 -13.46 2.17
N PHE A 48 7.76 -13.88 2.89
CA PHE A 48 6.99 -13.01 3.77
C PHE A 48 7.88 -12.35 4.82
N VAL A 49 8.67 -13.15 5.55
CA VAL A 49 9.58 -12.65 6.60
C VAL A 49 10.67 -11.78 6.00
N ALA A 50 11.27 -12.16 4.87
CA ALA A 50 12.33 -11.41 4.20
C ALA A 50 11.86 -10.05 3.65
N SER A 51 10.57 -9.91 3.32
CA SER A 51 10.01 -8.65 2.85
C SER A 51 10.07 -7.55 3.93
N ILE A 52 10.02 -7.91 5.22
CA ILE A 52 10.08 -6.95 6.34
C ILE A 52 11.43 -6.23 6.43
N PRO A 53 12.59 -6.89 6.54
CA PRO A 53 13.88 -6.22 6.54
C PRO A 53 14.18 -5.51 5.20
N VAL A 54 13.68 -6.03 4.08
CA VAL A 54 13.76 -5.32 2.78
C VAL A 54 13.02 -3.99 2.83
N MET A 55 11.80 -3.95 3.39
CA MET A 55 11.07 -2.69 3.56
C MET A 55 11.81 -1.72 4.50
N LEU A 56 12.36 -2.22 5.61
CA LEU A 56 13.19 -1.41 6.52
C LEU A 56 14.40 -0.81 5.81
N LEU A 57 15.08 -1.59 4.97
CA LEU A 57 16.21 -1.13 4.18
C LEU A 57 15.77 -0.06 3.17
N VAL A 58 14.77 -0.36 2.34
CA VAL A 58 14.32 0.53 1.26
C VAL A 58 13.77 1.84 1.81
N ILE A 59 12.87 1.79 2.79
CA ILE A 59 12.31 2.99 3.43
C ILE A 59 13.38 3.69 4.29
N GLY A 60 14.28 2.94 4.92
CA GLY A 60 15.42 3.47 5.65
C GLY A 60 16.35 4.30 4.76
N LEU A 61 16.64 3.86 3.54
CA LEU A 61 17.40 4.64 2.55
C LEU A 61 16.65 5.94 2.17
N GLN A 62 15.33 5.88 2.04
CA GLN A 62 14.50 7.09 1.81
C GLN A 62 14.54 8.06 2.98
N ARG A 63 14.95 7.63 4.18
CA ARG A 63 15.14 8.56 5.31
C ARG A 63 16.24 9.58 5.04
N ALA A 64 17.34 9.15 4.42
CA ALA A 64 18.49 9.97 4.09
C ALA A 64 18.33 10.73 2.76
N ASN A 65 17.30 10.42 1.97
CA ASN A 65 17.04 11.08 0.70
C ASN A 65 16.54 12.53 0.93
N PRO A 66 17.26 13.56 0.42
CA PRO A 66 16.86 14.97 0.60
C PRO A 66 15.56 15.33 -0.10
N TRP A 67 15.10 14.53 -1.08
CA TRP A 67 13.82 14.74 -1.74
C TRP A 67 12.63 14.13 -0.99
N SER A 68 12.89 13.30 0.03
CA SER A 68 11.86 12.78 0.91
C SER A 68 11.24 13.90 1.75
N ALA A 69 9.98 13.71 2.17
CA ALA A 69 9.34 14.67 3.08
C ALA A 69 10.08 14.73 4.42
N ALA A 70 10.07 15.91 5.06
CA ALA A 70 10.70 16.13 6.36
C ALA A 70 10.06 15.25 7.44
N THR A 71 8.73 15.15 7.40
CA THR A 71 7.93 14.20 8.17
C THR A 71 7.10 13.34 7.22
N TRP A 72 6.86 12.09 7.62
CA TRP A 72 6.08 11.13 6.85
C TRP A 72 4.68 10.95 7.42
N GLN A 73 3.70 10.78 6.54
CA GLN A 73 2.33 10.47 6.93
C GLN A 73 2.16 8.97 7.14
N TYR A 74 1.31 8.59 8.11
CA TYR A 74 0.92 7.19 8.29
C TYR A 74 0.21 6.67 7.04
N PRO A 75 0.35 5.38 6.70
CA PRO A 75 -0.39 4.78 5.60
C PRO A 75 -1.88 5.07 5.70
N ASP A 76 -2.43 5.69 4.65
CA ASP A 76 -3.84 6.10 4.61
C ASP A 76 -4.36 5.96 3.18
N TRP A 77 -5.61 5.52 3.02
CA TRP A 77 -6.25 5.33 1.71
C TRP A 77 -6.62 6.64 1.02
N SER A 78 -6.86 7.70 1.79
CA SER A 78 -7.24 9.02 1.30
C SER A 78 -6.08 9.85 0.75
N LEU A 79 -4.83 9.41 0.98
CA LEU A 79 -3.63 10.11 0.52
C LEU A 79 -3.18 9.62 -0.86
N ASN A 80 -2.50 10.50 -1.61
CA ASN A 80 -1.95 10.16 -2.91
C ASN A 80 -0.89 9.04 -2.81
N PRO A 81 -1.09 7.85 -3.40
CA PRO A 81 -0.10 6.77 -3.36
C PRO A 81 1.15 7.02 -4.19
N LEU A 82 1.09 7.95 -5.15
CA LEU A 82 2.18 8.26 -6.08
C LEU A 82 3.00 9.48 -5.61
N GLN A 83 2.80 9.92 -4.37
CA GLN A 83 3.65 10.93 -3.76
C GLN A 83 4.97 10.28 -3.33
N PHE A 84 5.96 10.23 -4.22
CA PHE A 84 7.26 9.59 -3.96
C PHE A 84 8.04 10.20 -2.78
N ARG A 85 7.68 11.41 -2.34
CA ARG A 85 8.22 12.02 -1.11
C ARG A 85 7.73 11.32 0.16
N GLU A 86 6.63 10.57 0.06
CA GLU A 86 5.96 9.77 1.09
C GLU A 86 6.07 8.28 0.74
N PRO A 87 7.25 7.65 0.93
CA PRO A 87 7.50 6.29 0.46
C PRO A 87 6.52 5.26 1.05
N LEU A 88 6.05 5.50 2.29
CA LEU A 88 5.07 4.62 2.95
C LEU A 88 3.75 4.51 2.19
N GLN A 89 3.29 5.59 1.53
CA GLN A 89 2.03 5.57 0.78
C GLN A 89 2.15 4.70 -0.48
N PHE A 90 3.28 4.79 -1.17
CA PHE A 90 3.58 3.99 -2.35
C PHE A 90 3.69 2.50 -2.01
N PHE A 91 4.47 2.15 -0.98
CA PHE A 91 4.65 0.75 -0.58
C PHE A 91 3.40 0.15 0.06
N HIS A 92 2.59 0.94 0.77
CA HIS A 92 1.30 0.49 1.25
C HIS A 92 0.38 0.14 0.08
N PHE A 93 0.26 1.05 -0.91
CA PHE A 93 -0.59 0.84 -2.06
C PHE A 93 -0.15 -0.36 -2.92
N THR A 94 1.14 -0.43 -3.27
CA THR A 94 1.66 -1.55 -4.08
C THR A 94 1.57 -2.89 -3.34
N GLY A 95 1.70 -2.90 -2.01
CA GLY A 95 1.47 -4.10 -1.21
C GLY A 95 0.06 -4.66 -1.38
N PHE A 96 -0.96 -3.79 -1.39
CA PHE A 96 -2.35 -4.19 -1.70
C PHE A 96 -2.55 -4.62 -3.14
N LEU A 97 -1.88 -4.01 -4.12
CA LEU A 97 -1.95 -4.44 -5.52
C LEU A 97 -1.39 -5.86 -5.71
N LEU A 98 -0.22 -6.14 -5.13
CA LEU A 98 0.41 -7.47 -5.18
C LEU A 98 -0.48 -8.51 -4.51
N LEU A 99 -0.98 -8.21 -3.31
CA LEU A 99 -1.87 -9.10 -2.58
C LEU A 99 -3.15 -9.40 -3.37
N ALA A 100 -3.78 -8.37 -3.93
CA ALA A 100 -5.00 -8.52 -4.72
C ALA A 100 -4.78 -9.32 -5.99
N ALA A 101 -3.70 -9.07 -6.75
CA ALA A 101 -3.37 -9.85 -7.94
C ALA A 101 -3.08 -11.32 -7.61
N GLY A 102 -2.32 -11.58 -6.54
CA GLY A 102 -2.04 -12.94 -6.07
C GLY A 102 -3.30 -13.69 -5.67
N LEU A 103 -4.16 -13.05 -4.84
CA LEU A 103 -5.44 -13.61 -4.41
C LEU A 103 -6.40 -13.81 -5.58
N GLY A 104 -6.43 -12.88 -6.53
CA GLY A 104 -7.24 -12.98 -7.74
C GLY A 104 -6.91 -14.23 -8.54
N GLY A 105 -5.63 -14.50 -8.80
CA GLY A 105 -5.30 -15.70 -9.55
C GLY A 105 -5.38 -17.00 -8.75
N ILE A 106 -5.26 -16.98 -7.41
CA ILE A 106 -5.64 -18.14 -6.58
C ILE A 106 -7.14 -18.41 -6.73
N ALA A 107 -7.99 -17.39 -6.64
CA ALA A 107 -9.43 -17.53 -6.84
C ALA A 107 -9.75 -18.04 -8.26
N GLY A 108 -9.08 -17.51 -9.30
CA GLY A 108 -9.21 -17.97 -10.67
C GLY A 108 -8.84 -19.45 -10.85
N GLY A 109 -7.81 -19.94 -10.14
CA GLY A 109 -7.45 -21.35 -10.15
C GLY A 109 -8.35 -22.26 -9.30
N MET A 110 -8.94 -21.74 -8.20
CA MET A 110 -9.85 -22.51 -7.35
C MET A 110 -11.25 -22.67 -7.95
N PHE A 111 -11.74 -21.65 -8.65
CA PHE A 111 -13.11 -21.60 -9.18
C PHE A 111 -13.19 -21.72 -10.72
N GLY A 112 -12.04 -21.70 -11.40
CA GLY A 112 -11.93 -21.90 -12.85
C GLY A 112 -11.21 -23.19 -13.21
N PRO A 113 -11.11 -23.52 -14.51
CA PRO A 113 -10.44 -24.73 -14.98
C PRO A 113 -8.90 -24.63 -15.00
N HIS A 114 -8.32 -23.69 -14.24
CA HIS A 114 -6.95 -23.25 -14.41
C HIS A 114 -6.08 -23.54 -13.20
N ALA A 115 -4.77 -23.60 -13.42
CA ALA A 115 -3.83 -23.91 -12.36
C ALA A 115 -3.46 -22.70 -11.50
N ILE A 116 -3.21 -22.93 -10.21
CA ILE A 116 -2.57 -21.95 -9.33
C ILE A 116 -1.06 -21.96 -9.64
N THR A 117 -0.49 -20.81 -9.96
CA THR A 117 0.93 -20.71 -10.30
C THR A 117 1.78 -20.32 -9.08
N ALA A 118 3.09 -20.54 -9.19
CA ALA A 118 4.06 -20.05 -8.22
C ALA A 118 3.97 -18.52 -8.06
N ASN A 119 3.79 -17.79 -9.17
CA ASN A 119 3.69 -16.34 -9.16
C ASN A 119 2.55 -15.85 -8.25
N ASN A 120 1.38 -16.50 -8.29
CA ASN A 120 0.25 -16.13 -7.43
C ASN A 120 0.61 -16.23 -5.94
N GLN A 121 1.29 -17.31 -5.56
CA GLN A 121 1.70 -17.57 -4.18
C GLN A 121 2.76 -16.54 -3.71
N VAL A 122 3.73 -16.23 -4.58
CA VAL A 122 4.78 -15.24 -4.31
C VAL A 122 4.19 -13.85 -4.15
N LEU A 123 3.23 -13.46 -5.00
CA LEU A 123 2.54 -12.17 -4.92
C LEU A 123 1.79 -12.01 -3.59
N VAL A 124 1.13 -13.08 -3.11
CA VAL A 124 0.45 -13.06 -1.80
C VAL A 124 1.46 -12.94 -0.66
N ALA A 125 2.49 -13.80 -0.63
CA ALA A 125 3.48 -13.79 0.44
C ALA A 125 4.26 -12.47 0.50
N GLY A 126 4.73 -11.98 -0.65
CA GLY A 126 5.45 -10.72 -0.79
C GLY A 126 4.56 -9.51 -0.49
N GLY A 127 3.33 -9.47 -1.02
CA GLY A 127 2.38 -8.39 -0.75
C GLY A 127 2.03 -8.28 0.73
N ALA A 128 1.75 -9.40 1.39
CA ALA A 128 1.48 -9.44 2.83
C ALA A 128 2.71 -9.02 3.66
N GLY A 129 3.89 -9.55 3.32
CA GLY A 129 5.14 -9.23 4.02
C GLY A 129 5.52 -7.76 3.86
N GLN A 130 5.28 -7.19 2.67
CA GLN A 130 5.46 -5.77 2.38
C GLN A 130 4.52 -4.91 3.24
N LEU A 131 3.23 -5.24 3.32
CA LEU A 131 2.27 -4.50 4.15
C LEU A 131 2.69 -4.51 5.63
N VAL A 132 3.07 -5.66 6.16
CA VAL A 132 3.61 -5.76 7.52
C VAL A 132 4.88 -4.92 7.67
N GLY A 133 5.81 -5.02 6.71
CA GLY A 133 7.04 -4.23 6.68
C GLY A 133 6.79 -2.72 6.69
N VAL A 134 5.78 -2.24 5.96
CA VAL A 134 5.37 -0.83 5.97
C VAL A 134 4.91 -0.40 7.37
N TYR A 135 4.06 -1.19 8.03
CA TYR A 135 3.62 -0.86 9.39
C TYR A 135 4.76 -0.94 10.41
N VAL A 136 5.67 -1.91 10.29
CA VAL A 136 6.89 -2.00 11.09
C VAL A 136 7.76 -0.74 10.90
N CYS A 137 7.88 -0.24 9.67
CA CYS A 137 8.60 1.01 9.40
C CYS A 137 7.99 2.21 10.15
N THR A 138 6.67 2.27 10.33
CA THR A 138 6.04 3.35 11.12
C THR A 138 6.39 3.31 12.60
N ILE A 139 6.75 2.12 13.12
CA ILE A 139 7.19 1.92 14.50
C ILE A 139 8.68 2.26 14.63
N VAL A 140 9.52 1.70 13.75
CA VAL A 140 10.97 1.89 13.78
C VAL A 140 11.35 3.34 13.47
N PHE A 141 10.70 3.96 12.50
CA PHE A 141 10.94 5.35 12.09
C PHE A 141 9.95 6.33 12.71
N ARG A 142 9.40 6.01 13.89
CA ARG A 142 8.42 6.86 14.59
C ARG A 142 8.82 8.33 14.72
N SER A 143 10.11 8.63 14.85
CA SER A 143 10.62 10.00 14.96
C SER A 143 10.51 10.81 13.66
N LYS A 144 10.34 10.14 12.51
CA LYS A 144 10.07 10.78 11.22
C LYS A 144 8.57 10.86 10.91
N MET A 145 7.71 10.21 11.69
CA MET A 145 6.26 10.22 11.45
C MET A 145 5.63 11.53 11.95
N ALA A 146 4.66 12.05 11.19
CA ALA A 146 3.80 13.13 11.66
C ALA A 146 3.01 12.68 12.91
N ALA A 147 2.77 13.62 13.84
CA ALA A 147 1.93 13.34 14.99
C ALA A 147 0.55 12.85 14.50
N ARG A 148 0.04 11.76 15.08
CA ARG A 148 -1.34 11.34 14.86
C ARG A 148 -2.24 12.40 15.49
N GLY A 149 -2.65 13.40 14.71
CA GLY A 149 -3.62 14.37 15.17
C GLY A 149 -4.91 13.66 15.59
N PRO A 150 -5.59 14.10 16.65
CA PRO A 150 -6.98 13.75 16.83
C PRO A 150 -7.74 14.22 15.58
N GLY A 151 -8.64 13.39 15.07
CA GLY A 151 -9.36 13.65 13.81
C GLY A 151 -9.88 15.08 13.69
N GLY A 152 -9.79 15.63 12.48
CA GLY A 152 -10.27 16.96 12.15
C GLY A 152 -11.73 17.16 12.55
N HIS A 153 -11.92 17.86 13.67
CA HIS A 153 -13.17 18.54 13.99
C HIS A 153 -12.80 19.98 14.36
N GLY A 154 -13.01 20.86 13.39
CA GLY A 154 -13.03 22.32 13.48
C GLY A 154 -12.28 22.97 14.64
N ASP A 155 -11.00 23.26 14.44
CA ASP A 155 -10.36 24.37 15.13
C ASP A 155 -10.93 25.67 14.56
N LYS A 156 -12.05 26.14 15.14
CA LYS A 156 -12.49 27.52 14.97
C LYS A 156 -11.62 28.39 15.86
N GLY A 157 -10.46 28.76 15.33
CA GLY A 157 -9.75 29.94 15.79
C GLY A 157 -10.63 31.17 15.53
N THR A 158 -11.15 31.77 16.60
CA THR A 158 -11.54 33.18 16.61
C THR A 158 -10.81 33.89 17.74
N ASP A 159 -9.59 34.30 17.39
CA ASP A 159 -8.99 35.61 17.58
C ASP A 159 -9.30 36.38 18.89
N PRO A 160 -8.34 36.52 19.81
CA PRO A 160 -8.36 37.57 20.81
C PRO A 160 -7.71 38.81 20.19
N GLN A 161 -8.45 39.92 20.02
CA GLN A 161 -7.97 41.33 20.08
C GLN A 161 -8.98 42.28 19.41
N ARG A 162 -9.99 42.74 20.17
CA ARG A 162 -10.59 44.07 19.95
C ARG A 162 -11.35 44.53 21.20
N LYS A 163 -10.62 45.16 22.13
CA LYS A 163 -11.17 46.10 23.10
C LYS A 163 -10.21 47.28 23.20
N GLY A 164 -10.47 48.27 22.34
CA GLY A 164 -10.08 49.66 22.51
C GLY A 164 -11.38 50.46 22.55
#